data_AF-A0A2W4NVI8-F1
#
_entry.id   AF-A0A2W4NVI8-F1
#
_cell.length_a   1.000
_cell.length_b   1.000
_cell.length_c   1.000
_cell.angle_alpha   90.00
_cell.angle_beta   90.00
_cell.angle_gamma   90.00
#
_symmetry.space_group_name_H-M   'P 1'
#
loop_
_entity.id
_entity.type
_entity.pdbx_description
1 polymer ?
#
loop_
_entity_poly.entity_id
_entity_poly.type
_entity_poly.pdbx_seq_one_letter_code
_entity_poly.pdbx_strand_id
1 'polypeptide(L)'
;MAENRLAAALERFAAATRGADEAALDRPWAWGAYDDEGVRFAFFRTYEELRELAARIAHERQAQGRAPSAAQRILAQYHSAYRDLWAAVDGLGDEEAAVAPAPDEWPVRTAVAHMIEADAGFLVVISHALERHRAGDPDPPAPGEAVYDEMLGSEESHRRQMALPLSSLRAWHAELHGRILAEFAAIADGELQLGSRYWEPEPMSLRFRLHRLESHLRQHTVQADTTQAASGRAPDET
;
A
#
# COMPACT_ATOMS: atom_id res chain seq x y z
N MET A 1 -3.77 -23.13 1.87
CA MET A 1 -3.66 -22.07 0.84
C MET A 1 -2.27 -22.17 0.25
N ALA A 2 -2.12 -22.28 -1.07
CA ALA A 2 -0.80 -22.27 -1.67
C ALA A 2 -0.20 -20.89 -1.39
N GLU A 3 0.81 -20.85 -0.53
CA GLU A 3 1.65 -19.69 -0.31
C GLU A 3 2.05 -19.13 -1.68
N ASN A 4 1.78 -17.84 -1.93
CA ASN A 4 2.01 -17.23 -3.23
C ASN A 4 3.53 -17.21 -3.49
N ARG A 5 4.03 -18.27 -4.16
CA ARG A 5 5.45 -18.50 -4.41
C ARG A 5 6.14 -17.30 -5.08
N LEU A 6 5.41 -16.56 -5.90
CA LEU A 6 5.90 -15.33 -6.53
C LEU A 6 6.13 -14.23 -5.50
N ALA A 7 5.13 -13.94 -4.65
CA ALA A 7 5.28 -12.96 -3.59
C ALA A 7 6.46 -13.31 -2.66
N ALA A 8 6.55 -14.58 -2.23
CA ALA A 8 7.67 -15.02 -1.40
C ALA A 8 9.04 -14.92 -2.11
N ALA A 9 9.09 -15.10 -3.43
CA ALA A 9 10.32 -14.91 -4.21
C ALA A 9 10.72 -13.44 -4.30
N LEU A 10 9.77 -12.53 -4.46
CA LEU A 10 10.01 -11.09 -4.46
C LEU A 10 10.53 -10.59 -3.11
N GLU A 11 9.92 -11.02 -2.00
CA GLU A 11 10.39 -10.65 -0.66
C GLU A 11 11.81 -11.18 -0.39
N ARG A 12 12.14 -12.40 -0.86
CA ARG A 12 13.51 -12.93 -0.77
C ARG A 12 14.50 -12.16 -1.64
N PHE A 13 14.09 -11.75 -2.84
CA PHE A 13 14.93 -10.93 -3.72
C PHE A 13 15.23 -9.59 -3.05
N ALA A 14 14.19 -8.86 -2.59
CA ALA A 14 14.34 -7.61 -1.87
C ALA A 14 15.22 -7.75 -0.62
N ALA A 15 15.04 -8.81 0.17
CA ALA A 15 15.87 -9.05 1.35
C ALA A 15 17.34 -9.36 1.00
N ALA A 16 17.61 -10.00 -0.14
CA ALA A 16 18.96 -10.32 -0.59
C ALA A 16 19.69 -9.13 -1.20
N THR A 17 18.93 -8.13 -1.70
CA THR A 17 19.47 -6.94 -2.36
C THR A 17 19.53 -5.72 -1.45
N ARG A 18 18.77 -5.71 -0.36
CA ARG A 18 18.71 -4.60 0.60
C ARG A 18 20.09 -4.19 1.10
N GLY A 19 20.40 -2.90 0.95
CA GLY A 19 21.64 -2.32 1.46
C GLY A 19 22.89 -2.80 0.71
N ALA A 20 22.74 -3.29 -0.53
CA ALA A 20 23.87 -3.49 -1.41
C ALA A 20 24.54 -2.14 -1.67
N ASP A 21 25.83 -2.04 -1.39
CA ASP A 21 26.61 -0.85 -1.70
C ASP A 21 27.00 -0.83 -3.19
N GLU A 22 27.52 0.31 -3.65
CA GLU A 22 27.97 0.48 -5.05
C GLU A 22 28.96 -0.62 -5.49
N ALA A 23 29.85 -1.05 -4.59
CA ALA A 23 30.82 -2.10 -4.89
C ALA A 23 30.14 -3.47 -5.11
N ALA A 24 29.09 -3.78 -4.36
CA ALA A 24 28.27 -4.97 -4.57
C ALA A 24 27.46 -4.88 -5.86
N LEU A 25 26.89 -3.70 -6.16
CA LEU A 25 26.13 -3.42 -7.37
C LEU A 25 26.98 -3.49 -8.65
N ASP A 26 28.27 -3.14 -8.57
CA ASP A 26 29.24 -3.20 -9.67
C ASP A 26 29.89 -4.58 -9.87
N ARG A 27 29.55 -5.58 -9.04
CA ARG A 27 30.12 -6.92 -9.21
C ARG A 27 29.77 -7.48 -10.58
N PRO A 28 30.70 -8.20 -11.24
CA PRO A 28 30.42 -8.81 -12.54
C PRO A 28 29.21 -9.74 -12.46
N TRP A 29 28.25 -9.49 -13.35
CA TRP A 29 27.05 -10.29 -13.54
C TRP A 29 26.67 -10.22 -15.01
N ALA A 30 26.10 -11.30 -15.53
CA ALA A 30 25.74 -11.38 -16.94
C ALA A 30 24.35 -12.00 -17.10
N TRP A 31 23.57 -11.45 -18.03
CA TRP A 31 22.30 -12.02 -18.49
C TRP A 31 22.21 -11.88 -20.01
N GLY A 32 22.36 -13.01 -20.71
CA GLY A 32 22.41 -13.00 -22.17
C GLY A 32 23.61 -12.19 -22.67
N ALA A 33 23.33 -11.11 -23.39
CA ALA A 33 24.33 -10.21 -23.97
C ALA A 33 24.63 -8.96 -23.11
N TYR A 34 23.99 -8.84 -21.95
CA TYR A 34 24.25 -7.78 -20.97
C TYR A 34 25.25 -8.31 -19.95
N ASP A 35 26.53 -7.92 -20.07
CA ASP A 35 27.64 -8.45 -19.26
C ASP A 35 28.61 -7.38 -18.72
N ASP A 36 28.30 -6.10 -18.92
CA ASP A 36 29.14 -4.96 -18.52
C ASP A 36 28.51 -4.06 -17.44
N GLU A 37 27.20 -4.16 -17.18
CA GLU A 37 26.52 -3.28 -16.22
C GLU A 37 26.49 -3.81 -14.78
N GLY A 38 26.97 -5.03 -14.53
CA GLY A 38 27.08 -5.61 -13.18
C GLY A 38 25.74 -6.04 -12.55
N VAL A 39 25.76 -6.30 -11.24
CA VAL A 39 24.60 -6.81 -10.47
C VAL A 39 23.41 -5.84 -10.47
N ARG A 40 23.63 -4.52 -10.51
CA ARG A 40 22.53 -3.52 -10.63
C ARG A 40 21.59 -3.81 -11.80
N PHE A 41 22.10 -4.41 -12.87
CA PHE A 41 21.29 -4.72 -14.03
C PHE A 41 20.33 -5.90 -13.80
N ALA A 42 20.59 -6.74 -12.80
CA ALA A 42 19.70 -7.82 -12.40
C ALA A 42 18.35 -7.32 -11.89
N PHE A 43 18.29 -6.13 -11.29
CA PHE A 43 17.04 -5.50 -10.86
C PHE A 43 16.17 -5.15 -12.07
N PHE A 44 16.76 -4.55 -13.10
CA PHE A 44 16.04 -4.22 -14.34
C PHE A 44 15.58 -5.47 -15.10
N ARG A 45 16.42 -6.51 -15.20
CA ARG A 45 16.02 -7.78 -15.83
C ARG A 45 14.88 -8.45 -15.07
N THR A 46 14.95 -8.44 -13.74
CA THR A 46 13.86 -8.97 -12.88
C THR A 46 12.58 -8.17 -13.08
N TYR A 47 12.66 -6.84 -13.08
CA TYR A 47 11.52 -5.96 -13.34
C TYR A 47 10.86 -6.27 -14.70
N GLU A 48 11.65 -6.36 -15.77
CA GLU A 48 11.14 -6.66 -17.12
C GLU A 48 10.42 -8.01 -17.19
N GLU A 49 10.97 -9.07 -16.60
CA GLU A 49 10.34 -10.38 -16.53
C GLU A 49 8.99 -10.34 -15.77
N LEU A 50 8.91 -9.55 -14.69
CA LEU A 50 7.67 -9.34 -13.96
C LEU A 50 6.63 -8.56 -14.78
N ARG A 51 7.07 -7.54 -15.54
CA ARG A 51 6.19 -6.79 -16.46
C ARG A 51 5.64 -7.68 -17.56
N GLU A 52 6.48 -8.53 -18.15
CA GLU A 52 6.07 -9.49 -19.17
C GLU A 52 5.11 -10.55 -18.59
N LEU A 53 5.39 -11.08 -17.39
CA LEU A 53 4.47 -11.98 -16.70
C LEU A 53 3.10 -11.33 -16.45
N ALA A 54 3.09 -10.07 -15.98
CA ALA A 54 1.84 -9.34 -15.75
C ALA A 54 1.04 -9.13 -17.04
N ALA A 55 1.72 -8.79 -18.16
CA ALA A 55 1.09 -8.63 -19.46
C ALA A 55 0.45 -9.93 -19.95
N ARG A 56 1.18 -11.06 -19.85
CA ARG A 56 0.68 -12.39 -20.21
C ARG A 56 -0.54 -12.79 -19.37
N ILE A 57 -0.47 -12.66 -18.05
CA ILE A 57 -1.60 -12.96 -17.16
C ILE A 57 -2.82 -12.11 -17.50
N ALA A 58 -2.64 -10.81 -17.73
CA ALA A 58 -3.75 -9.92 -18.10
C ALA A 58 -4.40 -10.33 -19.43
N HIS A 59 -3.58 -10.66 -20.43
CA HIS A 59 -4.04 -11.13 -21.74
C HIS A 59 -4.81 -12.46 -21.64
N GLU A 60 -4.25 -13.47 -20.95
CA GLU A 60 -4.89 -14.78 -20.76
C GLU A 60 -6.22 -14.65 -20.02
N ARG A 61 -6.26 -13.84 -18.96
CA ARG A 61 -7.50 -13.58 -18.21
C ARG A 61 -8.56 -12.95 -19.10
N GLN A 62 -8.19 -11.98 -19.94
CA GLN A 62 -9.12 -11.36 -20.88
C GLN A 62 -9.63 -12.39 -21.90
N ALA A 63 -8.75 -13.21 -22.47
CA ALA A 63 -9.13 -14.26 -23.43
C ALA A 63 -10.10 -15.29 -22.82
N GLN A 64 -10.01 -15.52 -21.50
CA GLN A 64 -10.90 -16.41 -20.75
C GLN A 64 -12.17 -15.72 -20.21
N GLY A 65 -12.42 -14.45 -20.54
CA GLY A 65 -13.56 -13.70 -20.01
C GLY A 65 -13.46 -13.36 -18.52
N ARG A 66 -12.25 -13.40 -17.95
CA ARG A 66 -11.93 -13.15 -16.53
C ARG A 66 -11.13 -11.85 -16.35
N ALA A 67 -11.35 -10.87 -17.23
CA ALA A 67 -10.69 -9.57 -17.12
C ALA A 67 -10.91 -8.95 -15.72
N PRO A 68 -9.90 -8.27 -15.14
CA PRO A 68 -10.09 -7.58 -13.86
C PRO A 68 -11.20 -6.54 -13.94
N SER A 69 -12.05 -6.49 -12.89
CA SER A 69 -13.11 -5.50 -12.74
C SER A 69 -12.53 -4.08 -12.56
N ALA A 70 -13.37 -3.04 -12.66
CA ALA A 70 -12.91 -1.68 -12.42
C ALA A 70 -12.42 -1.51 -10.96
N ALA A 71 -13.12 -2.10 -9.98
CA ALA A 71 -12.69 -2.08 -8.59
C ALA A 71 -11.31 -2.73 -8.40
N GLN A 72 -11.08 -3.90 -9.02
CA GLN A 72 -9.77 -4.59 -8.97
C GLN A 72 -8.65 -3.78 -9.60
N ARG A 73 -8.93 -3.01 -10.66
CA ARG A 73 -7.94 -2.11 -11.28
C ARG A 73 -7.58 -0.92 -10.38
N ILE A 74 -8.57 -0.36 -9.67
CA ILE A 74 -8.33 0.71 -8.68
C ILE A 74 -7.51 0.16 -7.50
N LEU A 75 -7.89 -1.02 -6.98
CA LEU A 75 -7.15 -1.68 -5.91
C LEU A 75 -5.71 -2.05 -6.30
N ALA A 76 -5.45 -2.35 -7.58
CA ALA A 76 -4.09 -2.54 -8.06
C ALA A 76 -3.24 -1.26 -7.98
N GLN A 77 -3.85 -0.08 -8.17
CA GLN A 77 -3.17 1.21 -8.01
C GLN A 77 -2.85 1.47 -6.53
N TYR A 78 -3.82 1.21 -5.64
CA TYR A 78 -3.62 1.24 -4.20
C TYR A 78 -2.50 0.28 -3.75
N HIS A 79 -2.48 -0.96 -4.26
CA HIS A 79 -1.41 -1.92 -3.97
C HIS A 79 -0.03 -1.40 -4.40
N SER A 80 0.05 -0.75 -5.57
CA SER A 80 1.30 -0.09 -6.00
C SER A 80 1.71 1.01 -5.02
N ALA A 81 0.80 1.90 -4.62
CA ALA A 81 1.11 2.99 -3.70
C ALA A 81 1.52 2.46 -2.30
N TYR A 82 0.93 1.36 -1.84
CA TYR A 82 1.33 0.66 -0.62
C TYR A 82 2.78 0.16 -0.71
N ARG A 83 3.17 -0.42 -1.86
CA ARG A 83 4.54 -0.88 -2.09
C ARG A 83 5.52 0.29 -2.20
N ASP A 84 5.13 1.36 -2.90
CA ASP A 84 5.92 2.59 -3.03
C ASP A 84 6.23 3.19 -1.64
N LEU A 85 5.23 3.27 -0.75
CA LEU A 85 5.42 3.74 0.62
C LEU A 85 6.48 2.91 1.39
N TRP A 86 6.34 1.59 1.36
CA TRP A 86 7.24 0.73 2.16
C TRP A 86 8.63 0.59 1.56
N ALA A 87 8.78 0.83 0.26
CA ALA A 87 10.08 1.02 -0.39
C ALA A 87 10.71 2.35 0.05
N ALA A 88 9.95 3.45 0.05
CA ALA A 88 10.44 4.76 0.47
C ALA A 88 10.99 4.78 1.90
N VAL A 89 10.43 3.98 2.81
CA VAL A 89 10.89 3.89 4.21
C VAL A 89 11.68 2.60 4.49
N ASP A 90 12.10 1.86 3.47
CA ASP A 90 12.92 0.67 3.65
C ASP A 90 14.32 1.05 4.15
N GLY A 91 14.88 0.23 5.05
CA GLY A 91 16.16 0.50 5.68
C GLY A 91 16.16 1.64 6.72
N LEU A 92 15.03 2.28 7.01
CA LEU A 92 14.93 3.25 8.11
C LEU A 92 14.73 2.53 9.44
N GLY A 93 15.63 2.80 10.41
CA GLY A 93 15.51 2.26 11.75
C GLY A 93 14.38 2.92 12.56
N ASP A 94 13.88 2.23 13.60
CA ASP A 94 12.80 2.76 14.45
C ASP A 94 13.18 4.10 15.12
N GLU A 95 14.45 4.27 15.52
CA GLU A 95 14.95 5.51 16.13
C GLU A 95 15.02 6.65 15.11
N GLU A 96 15.58 6.40 13.92
CA GLU A 96 15.68 7.38 12.84
C GLU A 96 14.30 7.85 12.38
N ALA A 97 13.36 6.91 12.24
CA ALA A 97 12.00 7.19 11.83
C ALA A 97 11.22 8.07 12.82
N ALA A 98 11.67 8.16 14.08
CA ALA A 98 11.05 8.95 15.13
C ALA A 98 11.59 10.39 15.22
N VAL A 99 12.62 10.74 14.44
CA VAL A 99 13.22 12.09 14.45
C VAL A 99 12.47 13.00 13.46
N ALA A 100 12.02 14.15 13.97
CA ALA A 100 11.42 15.18 13.13
C ALA A 100 12.53 15.95 12.37
N PRO A 101 12.32 16.27 11.07
CA PRO A 101 13.32 16.98 10.27
C PRO A 101 13.47 18.46 10.69
N ALA A 102 12.40 19.05 11.24
CA ALA A 102 12.36 20.42 11.74
C ALA A 102 11.32 20.55 12.87
N PRO A 103 11.36 21.64 13.68
CA PRO A 103 10.28 21.95 14.62
C PRO A 103 8.93 21.97 13.90
N ASP A 104 7.91 21.39 14.55
CA ASP A 104 6.52 21.29 14.06
C ASP A 104 6.30 20.42 12.80
N GLU A 105 7.35 19.82 12.23
CA GLU A 105 7.22 18.84 11.14
C GLU A 105 7.07 17.41 11.68
N TRP A 106 6.35 16.57 10.93
CA TRP A 106 6.14 15.18 11.34
C TRP A 106 7.38 14.32 11.05
N PRO A 107 7.79 13.47 12.00
CA PRO A 107 8.72 12.40 11.70
C PRO A 107 8.07 11.36 10.77
N VAL A 108 8.88 10.61 10.01
CA VAL A 108 8.41 9.58 9.07
C VAL A 108 7.47 8.59 9.75
N ARG A 109 7.79 8.16 10.96
CA ARG A 109 6.97 7.25 11.77
C ARG A 109 5.56 7.79 12.01
N THR A 110 5.42 9.09 12.25
CA THR A 110 4.11 9.73 12.45
C THR A 110 3.32 9.80 11.15
N ALA A 111 3.97 10.15 10.03
CA ALA A 111 3.32 10.11 8.73
C ALA A 111 2.83 8.69 8.38
N VAL A 112 3.65 7.66 8.64
CA VAL A 112 3.28 6.26 8.43
C VAL A 112 2.11 5.85 9.31
N ALA A 113 2.15 6.15 10.62
CA ALA A 113 1.03 5.85 11.51
C ALA A 113 -0.27 6.50 10.98
N HIS A 114 -0.22 7.79 10.63
CA HIS A 114 -1.37 8.52 10.09
C HIS A 114 -1.94 7.90 8.79
N MET A 115 -1.09 7.42 7.88
CA MET A 115 -1.53 6.70 6.69
C MET A 115 -2.29 5.43 7.03
N ILE A 116 -1.81 4.65 8.00
CA ILE A 116 -2.45 3.39 8.39
C ILE A 116 -3.79 3.67 9.08
N GLU A 117 -3.88 4.71 9.91
CA GLU A 117 -5.15 5.16 10.50
C GLU A 117 -6.16 5.53 9.40
N ALA A 118 -5.72 6.23 8.36
CA ALA A 118 -6.58 6.60 7.23
C ALA A 118 -7.08 5.36 6.47
N ASP A 119 -6.20 4.41 6.17
CA ASP A 119 -6.59 3.14 5.53
C ASP A 119 -7.60 2.36 6.38
N ALA A 120 -7.42 2.33 7.70
CA ALA A 120 -8.34 1.69 8.63
C ALA A 120 -9.71 2.39 8.64
N GLY A 121 -9.73 3.73 8.63
CA GLY A 121 -10.95 4.51 8.51
C GLY A 121 -11.68 4.26 7.18
N PHE A 122 -10.95 4.24 6.06
CA PHE A 122 -11.52 3.93 4.75
C PHE A 122 -12.06 2.50 4.69
N LEU A 123 -11.39 1.53 5.31
CA LEU A 123 -11.92 0.18 5.44
C LEU A 123 -13.29 0.20 6.10
N VAL A 124 -13.45 0.83 7.27
CA VAL A 124 -14.73 0.90 7.98
C VAL A 124 -15.82 1.57 7.14
N VAL A 125 -15.51 2.74 6.58
CA VAL A 125 -16.47 3.58 5.85
C VAL A 125 -16.96 2.92 4.56
N ILE A 126 -16.06 2.29 3.80
CA ILE A 126 -16.42 1.59 2.56
C ILE A 126 -17.23 0.33 2.89
N SER A 127 -16.78 -0.47 3.87
CA SER A 127 -17.45 -1.72 4.25
C SER A 127 -18.86 -1.45 4.77
N HIS A 128 -19.01 -0.47 5.67
CA HIS A 128 -20.30 -0.07 6.20
C HIS A 128 -21.27 0.36 5.09
N ALA A 129 -20.85 1.27 4.20
CA ALA A 129 -21.70 1.71 3.11
C ALA A 129 -22.11 0.55 2.20
N LEU A 130 -21.16 -0.32 1.84
CA LEU A 130 -21.39 -1.47 0.98
C LEU A 130 -22.38 -2.47 1.59
N GLU A 131 -22.21 -2.83 2.87
CA GLU A 131 -23.12 -3.72 3.59
C GLU A 131 -24.55 -3.15 3.65
N ARG A 132 -24.68 -1.85 3.95
CA ARG A 132 -25.98 -1.18 4.04
C ARG A 132 -26.69 -1.11 2.69
N HIS A 133 -25.98 -0.75 1.63
CA HIS A 133 -26.54 -0.74 0.27
C HIS A 133 -26.99 -2.15 -0.16
N ARG A 134 -26.20 -3.18 0.14
CA ARG A 134 -26.57 -4.58 -0.13
C ARG A 134 -27.78 -5.04 0.68
N ALA A 135 -27.99 -4.47 1.87
CA ALA A 135 -29.19 -4.67 2.68
C ALA A 135 -30.41 -3.85 2.20
N GLY A 136 -30.27 -3.05 1.14
CA GLY A 136 -31.36 -2.29 0.52
C GLY A 136 -31.54 -0.87 1.06
N ASP A 137 -30.57 -0.34 1.82
CA ASP A 137 -30.58 1.07 2.25
C ASP A 137 -30.00 1.97 1.14
N PRO A 138 -30.81 2.83 0.49
CA PRO A 138 -30.35 3.63 -0.65
C PRO A 138 -29.51 4.85 -0.28
N ASP A 139 -29.51 5.29 1.00
CA ASP A 139 -28.72 6.42 1.49
C ASP A 139 -28.21 6.13 2.91
N PRO A 140 -27.23 5.22 3.04
CA PRO A 140 -26.73 4.82 4.33
C PRO A 140 -26.07 6.00 5.07
N PRO A 141 -26.28 6.11 6.39
CA PRO A 141 -25.58 7.10 7.21
C PRO A 141 -24.08 6.79 7.27
N ALA A 142 -23.30 7.75 7.79
CA ALA A 142 -21.91 7.46 8.15
C ALA A 142 -21.87 6.42 9.29
N PRO A 143 -20.85 5.55 9.35
CA PRO A 143 -20.69 4.62 10.46
C PRO A 143 -20.56 5.37 11.78
N GLY A 144 -21.29 4.92 12.80
CA GLY A 144 -21.12 5.40 14.18
C GLY A 144 -19.91 4.76 14.87
N GLU A 145 -19.53 5.29 16.03
CA GLU A 145 -18.39 4.84 16.83
C GLU A 145 -18.38 3.33 17.10
N ALA A 146 -19.55 2.74 17.39
CA ALA A 146 -19.67 1.30 17.63
C ALA A 146 -19.20 0.42 16.45
N VAL A 147 -19.35 0.91 15.20
CA VAL A 147 -18.89 0.19 14.01
C VAL A 147 -17.36 0.24 13.92
N TYR A 148 -16.76 1.37 14.27
CA TYR A 148 -15.30 1.49 14.35
C TYR A 148 -14.74 0.57 15.43
N ASP A 149 -15.32 0.59 16.63
CA ASP A 149 -14.90 -0.25 17.75
C ASP A 149 -14.98 -1.75 17.41
N GLU A 150 -16.05 -2.16 16.72
CA GLU A 150 -16.21 -3.56 16.28
C GLU A 150 -15.13 -3.98 15.26
N MET A 151 -14.83 -3.11 14.30
CA MET A 151 -13.95 -3.46 13.18
C MET A 151 -12.46 -3.28 13.47
N LEU A 152 -12.11 -2.31 14.32
CA LEU A 152 -10.74 -1.87 14.59
C LEU A 152 -10.32 -1.99 16.06
N GLY A 153 -11.27 -2.25 16.97
CA GLY A 153 -11.06 -2.18 18.41
C GLY A 153 -11.25 -0.77 18.96
N SER A 154 -11.21 -0.65 20.29
CA SER A 154 -11.46 0.63 20.97
C SER A 154 -10.45 1.71 20.60
N GLU A 155 -10.85 2.99 20.72
CA GLU A 155 -9.97 4.13 20.50
C GLU A 155 -8.66 4.03 21.30
N GLU A 156 -8.72 3.54 22.55
CA GLU A 156 -7.51 3.34 23.36
C GLU A 156 -6.60 2.25 22.80
N SER A 157 -7.16 1.13 22.33
CA SER A 157 -6.39 0.07 21.70
C SER A 157 -5.74 0.56 20.41
N HIS A 158 -6.50 1.27 19.59
CA HIS A 158 -6.03 1.86 18.34
C HIS A 158 -4.89 2.86 18.60
N ARG A 159 -5.03 3.76 19.57
CA ARG A 159 -3.98 4.72 19.95
C ARG A 159 -2.70 4.04 20.42
N ARG A 160 -2.81 2.94 21.20
CA ARG A 160 -1.64 2.15 21.62
C ARG A 160 -0.96 1.50 20.42
N GLN A 161 -1.73 0.97 19.48
CA GLN A 161 -1.21 0.38 18.24
C GLN A 161 -0.48 1.45 17.40
N MET A 162 -1.06 2.64 17.31
CA MET A 162 -0.50 3.84 16.66
C MET A 162 0.61 4.52 17.45
N ALA A 163 1.07 3.94 18.55
CA ALA A 163 2.29 4.30 19.26
C ALA A 163 3.43 3.28 19.08
N LEU A 164 3.19 2.16 18.41
CA LEU A 164 4.20 1.12 18.20
C LEU A 164 5.36 1.57 17.27
N PRO A 165 6.51 0.88 17.31
CA PRO A 165 7.64 1.13 16.40
C PRO A 165 7.28 0.90 14.92
N LEU A 166 8.06 1.49 14.00
CA LEU A 166 7.82 1.42 12.55
C LEU A 166 7.77 -0.04 12.05
N SER A 167 8.64 -0.90 12.58
CA SER A 167 8.64 -2.34 12.29
C SER A 167 7.30 -3.03 12.60
N SER A 168 6.68 -2.68 13.74
CA SER A 168 5.37 -3.20 14.14
C SER A 168 4.24 -2.60 13.31
N LEU A 169 4.33 -1.31 12.98
CA LEU A 169 3.40 -0.65 12.07
C LEU A 169 3.42 -1.29 10.67
N ARG A 170 4.60 -1.72 10.18
CA ARG A 170 4.74 -2.42 8.90
C ARG A 170 3.97 -3.74 8.90
N ALA A 171 4.12 -4.55 9.93
CA ALA A 171 3.40 -5.81 10.06
C ALA A 171 1.89 -5.59 10.10
N TRP A 172 1.42 -4.63 10.92
CA TRP A 172 0.00 -4.33 11.03
C TRP A 172 -0.59 -3.77 9.72
N HIS A 173 0.12 -2.85 9.06
CA HIS A 173 -0.31 -2.32 7.77
C HIS A 173 -0.39 -3.42 6.72
N ALA A 174 0.52 -4.42 6.72
CA ALA A 174 0.44 -5.56 5.80
C ALA A 174 -0.83 -6.39 6.00
N GLU A 175 -1.25 -6.61 7.25
CA GLU A 175 -2.51 -7.31 7.56
C GLU A 175 -3.73 -6.49 7.12
N LEU A 176 -3.77 -5.21 7.47
CA LEU A 176 -4.83 -4.29 7.08
C LEU A 176 -4.96 -4.17 5.56
N HIS A 177 -3.84 -3.98 4.88
CA HIS A 177 -3.75 -3.90 3.43
C HIS A 177 -4.28 -5.18 2.76
N GLY A 178 -3.87 -6.35 3.26
CA GLY A 178 -4.35 -7.64 2.79
C GLY A 178 -5.87 -7.79 2.96
N ARG A 179 -6.41 -7.33 4.11
CA ARG A 179 -7.85 -7.30 4.35
C ARG A 179 -8.58 -6.38 3.37
N ILE A 180 -8.12 -5.14 3.18
CA ILE A 180 -8.69 -4.18 2.22
C ILE A 180 -8.74 -4.77 0.81
N LEU A 181 -7.62 -5.35 0.33
CA LEU A 181 -7.58 -5.98 -0.98
C LEU A 181 -8.57 -7.14 -1.11
N ALA A 182 -8.63 -8.03 -0.10
CA ALA A 182 -9.51 -9.19 -0.12
C ALA A 182 -10.99 -8.80 -0.08
N GLU A 183 -11.35 -7.87 0.79
CA GLU A 183 -12.72 -7.44 1.04
C GLU A 183 -13.28 -6.65 -0.15
N PHE A 184 -12.47 -5.74 -0.72
CA PHE A 184 -12.93 -4.87 -1.80
C PHE A 184 -12.75 -5.44 -3.20
N ALA A 185 -12.02 -6.55 -3.37
CA ALA A 185 -11.88 -7.22 -4.67
C ALA A 185 -13.20 -7.76 -5.24
N ALA A 186 -14.21 -7.94 -4.38
CA ALA A 186 -15.55 -8.42 -4.73
C ALA A 186 -16.56 -7.30 -5.04
N ILE A 187 -16.16 -6.02 -4.94
CA ILE A 187 -17.04 -4.89 -5.31
C ILE A 187 -17.34 -4.99 -6.81
N ALA A 188 -18.63 -5.04 -7.14
CA ALA A 188 -19.10 -5.08 -8.51
C ALA A 188 -19.01 -3.70 -9.16
N ASP A 189 -18.86 -3.66 -10.49
CA ASP A 189 -18.70 -2.39 -11.21
C ASP A 189 -19.90 -1.43 -11.03
N GLY A 190 -21.11 -1.97 -10.86
CA GLY A 190 -22.31 -1.19 -10.55
C GLY A 190 -22.33 -0.60 -9.14
N GLU A 191 -21.65 -1.24 -8.18
CA GLU A 191 -21.57 -0.77 -6.79
C GLU A 191 -20.64 0.45 -6.65
N LEU A 192 -19.75 0.69 -7.62
CA LEU A 192 -18.77 1.78 -7.56
C LEU A 192 -19.41 3.18 -7.51
N GLN A 193 -20.67 3.33 -7.91
CA GLN A 193 -21.39 4.61 -7.88
C GLN A 193 -22.21 4.80 -6.60
N LEU A 194 -22.28 3.80 -5.73
CA LEU A 194 -23.00 3.89 -4.48
C LEU A 194 -22.38 4.96 -3.57
N GLY A 195 -23.23 5.71 -2.87
CA GLY A 195 -22.81 6.79 -1.98
C GLY A 195 -22.30 6.27 -0.64
N SER A 196 -21.26 6.92 -0.12
CA SER A 196 -20.65 6.66 1.19
C SER A 196 -20.40 7.97 1.93
N ARG A 197 -21.06 8.10 3.09
CA ARG A 197 -20.97 9.26 3.98
C ARG A 197 -19.80 9.09 4.96
N TYR A 198 -19.04 10.15 5.16
CA TYR A 198 -17.95 10.19 6.13
C TYR A 198 -17.90 11.55 6.85
N TRP A 199 -16.93 12.41 6.57
CA TRP A 199 -16.85 13.77 7.12
C TRP A 199 -17.28 14.86 6.13
N GLU A 200 -17.36 14.53 4.83
CA GLU A 200 -17.78 15.46 3.80
C GLU A 200 -19.28 15.79 3.92
N PRO A 201 -19.71 17.00 3.52
CA PRO A 201 -21.12 17.40 3.57
C PRO A 201 -22.00 16.56 2.64
N GLU A 202 -21.44 16.05 1.55
CA GLU A 202 -22.14 15.24 0.55
C GLU A 202 -21.59 13.80 0.53
N PRO A 203 -22.42 12.78 0.25
CA PRO A 203 -21.94 11.41 0.04
C PRO A 203 -20.99 11.35 -1.14
N MET A 204 -19.82 10.75 -0.93
CA MET A 204 -18.87 10.48 -2.01
C MET A 204 -19.06 9.04 -2.52
N SER A 205 -18.83 8.79 -3.80
CA SER A 205 -18.98 7.45 -4.35
C SER A 205 -17.95 6.46 -3.79
N LEU A 206 -18.29 5.16 -3.78
CA LEU A 206 -17.32 4.11 -3.42
C LEU A 206 -16.08 4.17 -4.32
N ARG A 207 -16.24 4.50 -5.60
CA ARG A 207 -15.11 4.77 -6.52
C ARG A 207 -14.18 5.85 -5.98
N PHE A 208 -14.72 6.99 -5.54
CA PHE A 208 -13.92 8.06 -4.97
C PHE A 208 -13.16 7.59 -3.73
N ARG A 209 -13.85 6.87 -2.81
CA ARG A 209 -13.23 6.34 -1.59
C ARG A 209 -12.09 5.35 -1.89
N LEU A 210 -12.28 4.45 -2.86
CA LEU A 210 -11.23 3.53 -3.28
C LEU A 210 -10.01 4.25 -3.88
N HIS A 211 -10.20 5.33 -4.64
CA HIS A 211 -9.07 6.16 -5.08
C HIS A 211 -8.44 6.99 -3.95
N ARG A 212 -9.18 7.29 -2.88
CA ARG A 212 -8.60 7.96 -1.71
C ARG A 212 -7.57 7.11 -1.00
N LEU A 213 -7.74 5.79 -0.95
CA LEU A 213 -6.71 4.85 -0.47
C LEU A 213 -5.36 5.10 -1.18
N GLU A 214 -5.35 5.10 -2.52
CA GLU A 214 -4.11 5.35 -3.28
C GLU A 214 -3.59 6.77 -3.11
N SER A 215 -4.42 7.78 -3.37
CA SER A 215 -3.97 9.18 -3.40
C SER A 215 -3.42 9.65 -2.04
N HIS A 216 -3.98 9.15 -0.93
CA HIS A 216 -3.51 9.48 0.40
C HIS A 216 -2.14 8.86 0.70
N LEU A 217 -1.94 7.59 0.33
CA LEU A 217 -0.62 6.95 0.43
C LEU A 217 0.42 7.69 -0.39
N ARG A 218 0.12 8.06 -1.63
CA ARG A 218 1.07 8.81 -2.48
C ARG A 218 1.44 10.16 -1.89
N GLN A 219 0.45 10.92 -1.38
CA GLN A 219 0.69 12.21 -0.74
C GLN A 219 1.69 12.09 0.41
N HIS A 220 1.52 11.11 1.29
CA HIS A 220 2.36 10.95 2.46
C HIS A 220 3.65 10.16 2.20
N THR A 221 3.74 9.42 1.09
CA THR A 221 5.02 8.88 0.59
C THR A 221 5.95 10.03 0.18
N VAL A 222 5.44 11.01 -0.57
CA VAL A 222 6.21 12.22 -0.93
C VAL A 222 6.64 13.00 0.33
N GLN A 223 5.80 13.05 1.35
CA GLN A 223 6.18 13.64 2.64
C GLN A 223 7.33 12.86 3.29
N ALA A 224 7.26 11.53 3.34
CA ALA A 224 8.31 10.69 3.89
C ALA A 224 9.65 10.86 3.15
N ASP A 225 9.62 10.92 1.81
CA ASP A 225 10.82 11.17 0.99
C ASP A 225 11.44 12.54 1.31
N THR A 226 10.59 13.57 1.42
CA THR A 226 11.04 14.94 1.73
C THR A 226 11.69 14.99 3.12
N THR A 227 11.08 14.34 4.12
CA THR A 227 11.63 14.26 5.48
C THR A 227 12.98 13.53 5.52
N GLN A 228 13.12 12.44 4.77
CA GLN A 228 14.37 11.68 4.71
C GLN A 228 15.48 12.45 4.01
N ALA A 229 15.17 13.14 2.90
CA ALA A 229 16.12 14.01 2.21
C ALA A 229 16.60 15.16 3.12
N ALA A 230 15.69 15.78 3.89
CA ALA A 230 16.05 16.81 4.87
C ALA A 230 16.95 16.27 6.00
N SER A 231 16.87 14.98 6.29
CA SER A 231 17.71 14.27 7.27
C SER A 231 19.05 13.78 6.69
N GLY A 232 19.35 14.09 5.42
CA GLY A 232 20.65 13.79 4.78
C GLY A 232 20.75 12.40 4.15
N ARG A 233 19.63 11.67 4.00
CA ARG A 233 19.60 10.36 3.36
C ARG A 233 19.55 10.52 1.83
N ALA A 234 20.48 9.87 1.13
CA ALA A 234 20.49 9.84 -0.34
C ALA A 234 19.45 8.87 -0.91
N PRO A 235 19.01 9.03 -2.16
CA PRO A 235 18.23 8.02 -2.86
C PRO A 235 18.98 6.69 -2.94
N ASP A 236 18.23 5.57 -2.91
CA ASP A 236 18.74 4.20 -3.04
C ASP A 236 18.40 3.63 -4.42
N GLU A 237 19.27 2.78 -4.98
CA GLU A 237 19.04 2.03 -6.22
C GLU A 237 18.40 0.65 -5.96
N THR A 238 18.28 0.24 -4.70
CA THR A 238 17.78 -1.08 -4.24
C THR A 238 16.37 -1.04 -3.66
#